data_AF-A0A5E6N2U5-F1
#
_entry.id   AF-A0A5E6N2U5-F1
#
_cell.length_a   1.000
_cell.length_b   1.000
_cell.length_c   1.000
_cell.angle_alpha   90.00
_cell.angle_beta   90.00
_cell.angle_gamma   90.00
#
_symmetry.space_group_name_H-M   'P 1'
#
loop_
_entity.id
_entity.type
_entity.pdbx_description
1 polymer ?
#
loop_
_entity_poly.entity_id
_entity_poly.type
_entity_poly.pdbx_seq_one_letter_code
_entity_poly.pdbx_strand_id
1 'polypeptide(L)' 'MALIVQKYGGTSVGSIEHIQAVAKKVKAFADAGNKLVVSVSAMSGETNRMTALAQATQDTPSLRDGCVIDHR' A
#
# COMPACT_ATOMS: atom_id res chain seq x y z
N MET A 1 -17.59 -0.01 21.18
CA MET A 1 -16.14 -0.21 20.94
C MET A 1 -15.95 -1.48 20.12
N ALA A 2 -15.49 -1.34 18.87
CA ALA A 2 -15.20 -2.45 17.97
C ALA A 2 -13.71 -2.46 17.57
N LEU A 3 -13.22 -3.60 17.06
CA LEU A 3 -11.94 -3.69 16.36
C LEU A 3 -12.19 -3.59 14.86
N ILE A 4 -11.66 -2.56 14.21
CA ILE A 4 -11.89 -2.26 12.80
C ILE A 4 -10.57 -2.38 12.03
N VAL A 5 -10.59 -3.15 10.94
CA VAL A 5 -9.47 -3.22 10.01
C VAL A 5 -9.81 -2.37 8.78
N GLN A 6 -8.96 -1.40 8.46
CA GLN A 6 -9.14 -0.52 7.29
C GLN A 6 -7.97 -0.72 6.32
N LYS A 7 -8.29 -0.91 5.03
CA LYS A 7 -7.28 -1.02 3.97
C LYS A 7 -7.44 0.13 2.97
N TYR A 8 -6.33 0.78 2.64
CA TYR A 8 -6.26 1.82 1.62
C TYR A 8 -5.34 1.38 0.48
N GLY A 9 -5.85 1.41 -0.75
CA GLY A 9 -5.07 1.11 -1.95
C GLY A 9 -4.20 2.28 -2.40
N GLY A 10 -3.31 2.04 -3.36
CA GLY A 10 -2.33 3.05 -3.81
C GLY A 10 -2.95 4.33 -4.39
N THR A 11 -4.14 4.26 -4.99
CA THR A 11 -4.89 5.45 -5.46
C THR A 11 -5.41 6.29 -4.29
N SER A 12 -5.81 5.64 -3.19
CA SER A 12 -6.28 6.30 -1.97
C SER A 12 -5.16 6.97 -1.17
N VAL A 13 -3.90 6.68 -1.49
CA VAL A 13 -2.72 7.29 -0.86
C VAL A 13 -1.76 7.87 -1.91
N GLY A 14 -2.26 8.15 -3.13
CA GLY A 14 -1.42 8.55 -4.26
C GLY A 14 -0.83 9.97 -4.19
N SER A 15 -1.34 10.81 -3.30
CA SER A 15 -0.84 12.16 -3.05
C SER A 15 -0.86 12.50 -1.55
N ILE A 16 -0.17 13.57 -1.17
CA ILE A 16 -0.13 14.04 0.21
C ILE A 16 -1.55 14.42 0.69
N GLU A 17 -2.34 15.06 -0.17
CA GLU A 17 -3.72 15.46 0.11
C GLU A 17 -4.60 14.23 0.37
N HIS A 18 -4.43 13.18 -0.43
CA HIS A 18 -5.15 11.91 -0.24
C HIS A 18 -4.74 11.24 1.08
N ILE A 19 -3.46 11.25 1.44
CA ILE A 19 -2.97 10.72 2.71
C ILE A 19 -3.56 11.51 3.89
N GLN A 20 -3.60 12.84 3.80
CA GLN A 20 -4.22 13.68 4.83
C GLN A 20 -5.72 13.40 4.97
N ALA A 21 -6.43 13.18 3.86
CA ALA A 21 -7.85 12.81 3.88
C ALA A 21 -8.07 11.44 4.53
N VAL A 22 -7.20 10.45 4.26
CA VAL A 22 -7.21 9.15 4.93
C VAL A 22 -6.94 9.30 6.43
N ALA A 23 -5.93 10.09 6.82
CA ALA A 23 -5.60 10.33 8.22
C ALA A 23 -6.76 10.95 9.00
N LYS A 24 -7.47 11.93 8.41
CA LYS A 24 -8.69 12.52 9.00
C LYS A 24 -9.78 11.47 9.23
N LYS A 25 -9.97 10.55 8.28
CA LYS A 25 -10.94 9.45 8.42
C LYS A 25 -10.54 8.51 9.56
N VAL A 26 -9.30 8.03 9.59
CA VAL A 26 -8.79 7.15 10.64
C VAL A 26 -8.94 7.79 12.02
N LYS A 27 -8.60 9.08 12.14
CA LYS A 27 -8.80 9.84 13.38
C LYS A 27 -10.26 9.85 13.82
N ALA A 28 -11.21 10.11 12.92
CA ALA A 28 -12.63 10.10 13.27
C ALA A 28 -13.10 8.74 13.82
N PHE A 29 -12.62 7.62 13.26
CA PHE A 29 -12.93 6.28 13.80
C PHE A 29 -12.28 6.02 15.15
N ALA A 30 -11.06 6.53 15.37
CA ALA A 30 -10.36 6.42 16.65
C ALA A 30 -11.06 7.25 17.74
N ASP A 31 -11.43 8.49 17.43
CA ASP A 31 -12.14 9.40 18.33
C ASP A 31 -13.54 8.86 18.71
N ALA A 32 -14.16 8.06 17.83
CA ALA A 32 -15.40 7.33 18.12
C ALA A 32 -15.20 6.11 19.06
N GLY A 33 -13.99 5.89 19.59
CA GLY A 33 -13.70 4.84 20.57
C GLY A 33 -13.50 3.45 19.97
N ASN A 34 -13.12 3.36 18.69
CA ASN A 34 -12.79 2.09 18.05
C ASN A 34 -11.29 1.78 18.13
N LYS A 35 -10.95 0.50 18.25
CA LYS A 35 -9.59 0.02 18.03
C LYS A 35 -9.38 -0.21 16.54
N LEU A 36 -8.25 0.22 16.00
CA LEU A 36 -8.00 0.23 14.57
C LEU A 36 -6.71 -0.50 14.20
N VAL A 37 -6.77 -1.26 13.12
CA VAL A 37 -5.60 -1.72 12.37
C VAL A 37 -5.72 -1.15 10.97
N VAL A 38 -4.71 -0.40 10.51
CA VAL A 38 -4.73 0.24 9.20
C VAL A 38 -3.61 -0.33 8.35
N SER A 39 -3.95 -0.87 7.18
CA SER A 39 -3.00 -1.33 6.17
C SER A 39 -3.05 -0.41 4.95
N VAL A 40 -1.88 0.03 4.49
CA VAL A 40 -1.77 0.85 3.27
C VAL A 40 -0.92 0.13 2.23
N SER A 41 -1.29 0.29 0.96
CA SER A 41 -0.42 -0.07 -0.17
C SER A 41 0.57 1.08 -0.46
N ALA A 42 1.61 0.81 -1.25
CA ALA A 42 2.47 1.87 -1.78
C ALA A 42 1.65 2.88 -2.60
N MET A 43 2.13 4.12 -2.69
CA MET A 43 1.52 5.17 -3.52
C MET A 43 1.38 4.70 -4.97
N SER A 44 0.34 5.17 -5.65
CA SER A 44 0.06 4.79 -7.05
C SER A 44 1.32 4.90 -7.93
N GLY A 45 1.64 3.81 -8.63
CA GLY A 45 2.82 3.73 -9.51
C GLY A 45 4.14 3.34 -8.82
N GLU A 46 4.25 3.47 -7.50
CA GLU A 46 5.54 3.26 -6.81
C GLU A 46 5.95 1.79 -6.80
N THR A 47 5.01 0.85 -6.64
CA THR A 47 5.31 -0.59 -6.77
C THR A 47 5.89 -0.91 -8.15
N ASN A 48 5.29 -0.37 -9.22
CA ASN A 48 5.77 -0.59 -10.59
C ASN A 48 7.14 0.04 -10.80
N ARG A 49 7.39 1.23 -10.23
CA ARG A 49 8.70 1.90 -10.27
C ARG A 49 9.77 1.04 -9.60
N MET A 50 9.49 0.50 -8.40
CA MET A 50 10.42 -0.40 -7.70
C MET A 50 10.69 -1.69 -8.47
N THR A 51 9.64 -2.31 -9.04
CA THR A 51 9.78 -3.51 -9.87
C THR A 51 10.67 -3.24 -11.09
N ALA A 52 10.48 -2.11 -11.76
CA ALA A 52 11.31 -1.72 -12.90
C ALA A 52 12.77 -1.49 -12.50
N LEU A 53 13.03 -0.85 -11.36
CA LEU A 53 14.39 -0.66 -10.83
C LEU A 53 15.07 -1.98 -10.50
N ALA A 54 14.35 -2.92 -9.89
CA ALA A 54 14.86 -4.25 -9.58
C ALA A 54 15.22 -5.01 -10.87
N GLN A 55 14.33 -4.98 -11.87
CA GLN A 55 14.57 -5.61 -13.18
C GLN A 55 15.76 -4.99 -13.92
N ALA A 56 15.97 -3.67 -13.82
CA ALA A 56 17.10 -3.00 -14.45
C ALA A 56 18.46 -3.33 -13.81
N THR A 57 18.47 -3.88 -12.60
CA THR A 57 19.70 -4.18 -11.85
C THR A 57 20.09 -5.66 -11.94
N GLN A 58 19.21 -6.54 -12.45
CA GLN A 58 19.40 -7.98 -12.39
C GLN A 58 18.95 -8.68 -13.68
N ASP A 59 19.90 -9.30 -14.38
CA ASP A 59 19.67 -9.97 -15.67
C ASP A 59 18.84 -11.27 -15.54
N THR A 60 18.82 -11.90 -14.37
CA THR A 60 18.06 -13.13 -14.11
C THR A 60 17.35 -13.01 -12.78
N PRO A 61 16.00 -12.89 -12.74
CA PRO A 61 15.27 -12.77 -11.49
C PRO A 61 15.52 -14.01 -10.63
N SER A 62 15.95 -13.81 -9.40
CA SER A 62 16.13 -14.91 -8.45
C SER A 62 14.77 -15.40 -7.98
N LEU A 63 14.62 -16.70 -7.71
CA LEU A 63 13.39 -17.28 -7.15
C LEU A 63 12.95 -16.64 -5.82
N ARG A 64 13.83 -15.87 -5.15
CA ARG A 64 13.52 -15.15 -3.91
C ARG A 64 12.89 -13.77 -4.16
N ASP A 65 13.12 -13.19 -5.34
CA ASP A 65 12.63 -11.86 -5.73
C ASP A 65 11.38 -11.93 -6.63
N GLY A 66 11.03 -13.14 -7.08
CA GLY A 66 9.93 -13.38 -7.99
C GLY A 66 8.55 -13.30 -7.32
N CYS A 67 7.84 -12.20 -7.57
CA CYS A 67 6.44 -12.37 -7.95
C CYS A 67 6.44 -13.28 -9.17
N VAL A 68 5.92 -14.50 -9.03
CA VAL A 68 5.77 -15.44 -10.14
C VAL A 68 4.77 -14.83 -11.11
N ILE A 69 5.24 -14.05 -12.08
CA ILE A 69 4.49 -13.79 -13.30
C ILE A 69 4.77 -15.01 -14.19
N ASP A 70 4.01 -16.08 -13.93
CA ASP A 70 3.84 -17.15 -14.91
C ASP A 70 3.19 -16.51 -16.13
N HIS A 71 3.94 -16.40 -17.23
CA HIS A 71 3.45 -15.96 -18.54
C HIS A 71 3.04 -17.16 -19.41
N ARG A 72 2.54 -18.23 -18.80
CA ARG A 72 1.65 -19.16 -19.52
C ARG A 72 0.26 -18.57 -19.70
#